data_AF-A0A090AKD7-F1
#
_entry.id   AF-A0A090AKD7-F1
#
_cell.length_a   1.000
_cell.length_b   1.000
_cell.length_c   1.000
_cell.angle_alpha   90.00
_cell.angle_beta   90.00
_cell.angle_gamma   90.00
#
_symmetry.space_group_name_H-M   'P 1'
#
loop_
_entity.id
_entity.type
_entity.pdbx_description
1 polymer ?
#
loop_
_entity_poly.entity_id
_entity_poly.type
_entity_poly.pdbx_seq_one_letter_code
_entity_poly.pdbx_strand_id
1 'polypeptide(L)'
;MRLDTHQQQALRTALQGIDGEIYLFGSRVDDCKRGGDIDILIFSTEEPYRLRQQILQRFVSMCEEKLDIVILNPAKLNEEQAAFLAVIEKQRLQL
;
A
#
# COMPACT_ATOMS: atom_id res chain seq x y z
N MET A 1 0.38 -8.51 11.12
CA MET A 1 0.34 -7.16 10.51
C MET A 1 0.46 -6.15 11.62
N ARG A 2 1.54 -5.39 11.62
CA ARG A 2 1.88 -4.44 12.68
C ARG A 2 1.24 -3.07 12.41
N LEU A 3 -0.08 -3.08 12.31
CA LEU A 3 -0.91 -1.89 12.11
C LEU A 3 -1.89 -1.78 13.27
N ASP A 4 -1.88 -0.64 13.97
CA ASP A 4 -2.86 -0.37 15.01
C ASP A 4 -4.26 -0.08 14.42
N THR A 5 -5.27 -0.04 15.29
CA THR A 5 -6.67 0.18 14.87
C THR A 5 -6.86 1.50 14.14
N HIS A 6 -6.11 2.54 14.51
CA HIS A 6 -6.21 3.86 13.90
C HIS A 6 -5.63 3.86 12.48
N GLN A 7 -4.44 3.28 12.30
CA GLN A 7 -3.80 3.07 11.00
C GLN A 7 -4.67 2.21 10.08
N GLN A 8 -5.25 1.13 10.60
CA GLN A 8 -6.19 0.28 9.83
C GLN A 8 -7.41 1.07 9.37
N GLN A 9 -8.00 1.90 10.24
CA GLN A 9 -9.16 2.71 9.87
C GLN A 9 -8.82 3.78 8.83
N ALA A 10 -7.66 4.45 8.97
CA ALA A 10 -7.18 5.41 7.99
C ALA A 10 -6.94 4.74 6.62
N LEU A 11 -6.35 3.54 6.60
CA LEU A 11 -6.18 2.76 5.36
C LEU A 11 -7.53 2.37 4.74
N ARG A 12 -8.50 1.89 5.53
CA ARG A 12 -9.85 1.58 5.01
C ARG A 12 -10.47 2.76 4.30
N THR A 13 -10.45 3.94 4.92
CA THR A 13 -10.99 5.16 4.32
C THR A 13 -10.21 5.59 3.09
N ALA A 14 -8.87 5.54 3.15
CA ALA A 14 -8.01 5.99 2.06
C ALA A 14 -8.15 5.14 0.80
N LEU A 15 -8.29 3.82 0.99
CA LEU A 15 -8.36 2.82 -0.07
C LEU A 15 -9.79 2.52 -0.53
N GLN A 16 -10.79 3.19 0.06
CA GLN A 16 -12.19 2.98 -0.29
C GLN A 16 -12.46 3.31 -1.76
N GLY A 17 -13.02 2.35 -2.49
CA GLY A 17 -13.41 2.48 -3.89
C GLY A 17 -12.24 2.48 -4.88
N ILE A 18 -11.06 2.04 -4.46
CA ILE A 18 -9.95 1.80 -5.40
C ILE A 18 -10.15 0.45 -6.07
N ASP A 19 -10.11 0.42 -7.40
CA ASP A 19 -10.18 -0.80 -8.18
C ASP A 19 -8.79 -1.43 -8.30
N GLY A 20 -8.61 -2.60 -7.68
CA GLY A 20 -7.36 -3.33 -7.76
C GLY A 20 -7.10 -4.30 -6.62
N GLU A 21 -5.97 -5.00 -6.71
CA GLU A 21 -5.47 -5.80 -5.61
C GLU A 21 -4.53 -4.97 -4.74
N ILE A 22 -4.79 -4.94 -3.43
CA ILE A 22 -4.08 -4.10 -2.49
C ILE A 22 -3.38 -4.98 -1.45
N TYR A 23 -2.12 -4.65 -1.19
CA TYR A 23 -1.24 -5.41 -0.32
C TYR A 23 -0.51 -4.47 0.63
N LEU A 24 -0.35 -4.91 1.88
CA LEU A 24 0.69 -4.39 2.78
C LEU A 24 1.98 -5.11 2.42
N PHE A 25 3.09 -4.39 2.26
CA PHE A 25 4.40 -5.00 2.08
C PHE A 25 5.43 -4.42 3.05
N GLY A 26 6.66 -4.90 2.99
CA GLY A 26 7.77 -4.33 3.76
C GLY A 26 7.70 -4.63 5.26
N SER A 27 8.18 -3.69 6.08
CA SER A 27 8.51 -3.93 7.50
C SER A 27 7.31 -4.16 8.42
N ARG A 28 6.09 -3.81 7.97
CA ARG A 28 4.84 -3.91 8.73
C ARG A 28 4.09 -5.24 8.50
N VAL A 29 4.56 -6.07 7.57
CA VAL A 29 4.04 -7.43 7.37
C VAL A 29 4.43 -8.35 8.53
N ASP A 30 5.67 -8.20 9.02
CA ASP A 30 6.24 -8.99 10.11
C ASP A 30 6.11 -8.25 11.46
N ASP A 31 5.41 -8.88 12.40
CA ASP A 31 5.15 -8.33 13.74
C ASP A 31 6.40 -8.33 14.63
N CYS A 32 7.45 -9.09 14.27
CA CYS A 32 8.72 -9.15 14.99
C CYS A 32 9.69 -8.01 14.61
N LYS A 33 9.46 -7.31 13.49
CA LYS A 33 10.30 -6.16 13.07
C LYS A 33 9.96 -4.89 13.87
N ARG A 34 10.89 -3.93 13.92
CA ARG A 34 10.74 -2.66 14.67
C ARG A 34 10.83 -1.45 13.73
N GLY A 35 10.11 -0.38 14.06
CA GLY A 35 10.10 0.87 13.28
C GLY A 35 9.43 0.74 11.90
N GLY A 36 9.64 1.72 11.02
CA GLY A 36 9.24 1.67 9.61
C GLY A 36 7.90 2.31 9.28
N ASP A 37 7.83 2.81 8.05
CA ASP A 37 6.65 3.43 7.43
C ASP A 37 5.62 2.35 7.04
N ILE A 38 4.42 2.77 6.63
CA ILE A 38 3.41 1.88 6.07
C ILE A 38 3.62 1.81 4.57
N ASP A 39 3.99 0.63 4.06
CA ASP A 39 4.20 0.39 2.63
C ASP A 39 3.01 -0.33 2.00
N ILE A 40 2.33 0.30 1.05
CA ILE A 40 1.17 -0.25 0.33
C ILE A 40 1.48 -0.46 -1.14
N LEU A 41 1.24 -1.68 -1.63
CA LEU A 41 1.34 -2.06 -3.03
C LEU A 41 -0.07 -2.19 -3.60
N ILE A 42 -0.32 -1.55 -4.74
CA ILE A 42 -1.59 -1.59 -5.45
C ILE A 42 -1.34 -2.05 -6.89
N PHE A 43 -2.04 -3.10 -7.30
CA PHE A 43 -2.15 -3.46 -8.70
C PHE A 43 -3.38 -2.80 -9.31
N SER A 44 -3.18 -1.80 -10.15
CA SER A 44 -4.25 -1.07 -10.81
C SER A 44 -3.84 -0.64 -12.22
N THR A 45 -4.82 -0.53 -13.11
CA THR A 45 -4.64 0.03 -14.46
C THR A 45 -4.89 1.54 -14.50
N GLU A 46 -5.32 2.14 -13.40
CA GLU A 46 -5.51 3.59 -13.27
C GLU A 46 -4.19 4.37 -13.38
N GLU A 47 -4.30 5.69 -13.58
CA GLU A 47 -3.16 6.58 -13.65
C GLU A 47 -2.48 6.69 -12.26
N PRO A 48 -1.21 6.24 -12.11
CA PRO A 48 -0.58 6.08 -10.80
C PRO A 48 -0.45 7.36 -9.98
N TYR A 49 -0.15 8.50 -10.61
CA TYR A 49 0.09 9.75 -9.90
C TYR A 49 -1.19 10.26 -9.24
N ARG A 50 -2.29 10.32 -9.99
CA ARG A 50 -3.61 10.74 -9.50
C ARG A 50 -4.12 9.80 -8.42
N LEU A 51 -4.02 8.49 -8.63
CA LEU A 51 -4.46 7.50 -7.66
C LEU A 51 -3.65 7.64 -6.35
N ARG A 52 -2.33 7.78 -6.44
CA ARG A 52 -1.47 8.02 -5.28
C ARG A 52 -1.88 9.28 -4.51
N GLN A 53 -2.10 10.40 -5.20
CA GLN A 53 -2.51 11.64 -4.55
C GLN A 53 -3.85 11.51 -3.84
N GLN A 54 -4.84 10.87 -4.47
CA GLN A 54 -6.15 10.63 -3.86
C GLN A 54 -6.03 9.84 -2.56
N ILE A 55 -5.25 8.76 -2.55
CA ILE A 55 -5.06 7.91 -1.37
C ILE A 55 -4.34 8.68 -0.28
N LEU A 56 -3.25 9.39 -0.61
CA LEU A 56 -2.48 10.16 0.37
C LEU A 56 -3.32 11.26 1.03
N GLN A 57 -4.11 12.01 0.26
CA GLN A 57 -4.97 13.07 0.80
C GLN A 57 -5.99 12.51 1.80
N ARG A 58 -6.62 11.38 1.48
CA ARG A 58 -7.57 10.71 2.39
C ARG A 58 -6.87 10.16 3.62
N PHE A 59 -5.71 9.54 3.46
CA PHE A 59 -4.96 8.97 4.58
C PHE A 59 -4.51 10.05 5.57
N VAL A 60 -3.87 11.11 5.08
CA VAL A 60 -3.35 12.21 5.92
C VAL A 60 -4.47 12.97 6.64
N SER A 61 -5.69 12.98 6.10
CA SER A 61 -6.85 13.54 6.80
C SER A 61 -7.24 12.80 8.08
N MET A 62 -6.74 11.57 8.26
CA MET A 62 -7.02 10.73 9.42
C MET A 62 -5.76 10.35 10.20
N CYS A 63 -4.59 10.27 9.56
CA CYS A 63 -3.37 9.76 10.18
C CYS A 63 -2.13 10.50 9.69
N GLU A 64 -1.32 11.01 10.63
CA GLU A 64 -0.10 11.78 10.34
C GLU A 64 1.13 10.91 10.02
N GLU A 65 0.98 9.59 10.05
CA GLU A 65 2.05 8.63 9.73
C GLU A 65 2.42 8.68 8.24
N LYS A 66 3.66 8.30 7.93
CA LYS A 66 4.11 8.19 6.54
C LYS A 66 3.52 6.95 5.87
N LEU A 67 2.89 7.18 4.72
CA LEU A 67 2.34 6.14 3.84
C LEU A 67 3.09 6.14 2.51
N ASP A 68 3.86 5.10 2.27
CA ASP A 68 4.54 4.88 1.00
C ASP A 68 3.69 3.98 0.10
N ILE A 69 3.38 4.48 -1.10
CA ILE A 69 2.47 3.81 -2.04
C ILE A 69 3.22 3.48 -3.33
N VAL A 70 3.21 2.20 -3.69
CA VAL A 70 3.69 1.68 -4.97
C VAL A 70 2.47 1.22 -5.77
N ILE A 71 2.28 1.80 -6.95
CA ILE A 71 1.19 1.43 -7.86
C ILE A 71 1.82 0.81 -9.11
N LEU A 72 1.46 -0.43 -9.40
CA LEU A 72 1.96 -1.16 -10.56
C LEU A 72 0.80 -1.54 -11.47
N ASN A 73 1.00 -1.37 -12.78
CA ASN A 73 0.07 -1.90 -13.76
C ASN A 73 0.44 -3.37 -14.04
N PRO A 74 -0.41 -4.35 -13.66
CA PRO A 74 -0.09 -5.77 -13.81
C PRO A 74 0.12 -6.19 -15.27
N ALA A 75 -0.42 -5.44 -16.24
CA ALA A 75 -0.26 -5.71 -17.67
C ALA A 75 1.00 -5.05 -18.29
N LYS A 76 1.74 -4.22 -17.53
CA LYS A 76 2.89 -3.45 -18.03
C LYS A 76 4.09 -3.49 -17.07
N LEU A 77 4.31 -4.62 -16.40
CA LEU A 77 5.46 -4.80 -15.52
C LEU A 77 6.75 -4.86 -16.33
N ASN A 78 7.76 -4.11 -15.90
CA ASN A 78 9.14 -4.27 -16.39
C ASN A 78 9.92 -5.32 -15.56
N GLU A 79 11.13 -5.66 -15.99
CA GLU A 79 11.96 -6.67 -15.32
C GLU A 79 12.28 -6.29 -13.87
N GLU A 80 12.58 -5.02 -13.60
CA GLU A 80 12.88 -4.53 -12.25
C GLU A 80 11.69 -4.67 -11.30
N GLN A 81 10.48 -4.32 -11.78
CA GLN A 81 9.24 -4.46 -11.02
C GLN A 81 8.90 -5.92 -10.77
N ALA A 82 9.08 -6.79 -11.77
CA ALA A 82 8.88 -8.22 -11.60
C ALA A 82 9.85 -8.82 -10.57
N ALA A 83 11.14 -8.44 -10.63
CA ALA A 83 12.15 -8.86 -9.67
C ALA A 83 11.83 -8.36 -8.25
N PHE A 84 11.43 -7.09 -8.12
CA PHE A 84 10.97 -6.53 -6.85
C PHE A 84 9.79 -7.33 -6.26
N LEU A 85 8.77 -7.63 -7.06
CA LEU A 85 7.60 -8.39 -6.63
C LEU A 85 7.90 -9.81 -6.17
N ALA A 86 8.96 -10.42 -6.73
CA ALA A 86 9.40 -11.78 -6.40
C ALA A 86 10.10 -11.86 -5.04
N VAL A 87 10.72 -10.78 -4.57
CA VAL A 87 11.51 -10.77 -3.33
C VAL A 87 10.79 -10.16 -2.14
N ILE A 88 9.78 -9.31 -2.35
CA ILE A 88 9.07 -8.68 -1.24
C ILE A 88 8.13 -9.66 -0.52
N GLU A 89 8.14 -9.58 0.80
CA GLU A 89 7.06 -10.08 1.65
C GLU A 89 5.87 -9.13 1.52
N LYS A 90 4.69 -9.70 1.22
CA LYS A 90 3.45 -8.95 1.10
C LYS A 90 2.27 -9.75 1.63
N GLN A 91 1.33 -9.06 2.26
CA GLN A 91 0.08 -9.61 2.76
C GLN A 91 -1.08 -8.87 2.11
N ARG A 92 -2.01 -9.63 1.50
CA ARG A 92 -3.22 -9.05 0.89
C ARG A 92 -4.05 -8.38 1.97
N LEU A 93 -4.45 -7.14 1.72
CA LEU A 93 -5.32 -6.39 2.61
C LEU A 93 -6.78 -6.76 2.32
N GLN A 94 -7.47 -7.28 3.33
CA GLN A 94 -8.91 -7.49 3.34
C GLN A 94 -9.52 -6.36 4.18
N LEU A 95 -9.70 -5.19 3.57
CA LEU A 95 -10.11 -3.97 4.26
C LEU A 95 -11.59 -3.67 4.08
#